data_AF-A0A2N2YB49-F1
#
_entry.id   AF-A0A2N2YB49-F1
#
_cell.length_a   1.000
_cell.length_b   1.000
_cell.length_c   1.000
_cell.angle_alpha   90.00
_cell.angle_beta   90.00
_cell.angle_gamma   90.00
#
_symmetry.space_group_name_H-M   'P 1'
#
loop_
_entity.id
_entity.type
_entity.pdbx_description
1 polymer ?
#
loop_
_entity_poly.entity_id
_entity_poly.type
_entity_poly.pdbx_seq_one_letter_code
_entity_poly.pdbx_strand_id
1 'polypeptide(L)'
;MWKAYKYTYYWLYTWQKKLWGEIDLPQYNVILGLSLSFFAILGSIAIIVDIFIDVMIISTEIPKAKVLAFNFGVLIIHHFLFVQNGKYKKIEQEFKGESKEERKRKGTWVLLYTFGSLAFFIFLMIFGIWVKH
;
A
#
# COMPACT_ATOMS: atom_id res chain seq x y z
N MET A 1 -4.59 15.44 -2.90
CA MET A 1 -4.67 14.00 -2.55
C MET A 1 -5.98 13.44 -3.10
N TRP A 2 -5.95 12.27 -3.74
CA TRP A 2 -7.13 11.61 -4.31
C TRP A 2 -8.06 11.05 -3.22
N LYS A 3 -9.39 11.21 -3.37
CA LYS A 3 -10.39 10.82 -2.37
C LYS A 3 -10.41 9.31 -2.10
N ALA A 4 -10.22 8.48 -3.13
CA ALA A 4 -10.12 7.03 -2.97
C ALA A 4 -8.93 6.64 -2.10
N TYR A 5 -7.73 7.17 -2.39
CA TYR A 5 -6.52 6.86 -1.62
C TYR A 5 -6.59 7.36 -0.17
N LYS A 6 -7.21 8.52 0.06
CA LYS A 6 -7.56 9.02 1.40
C LYS A 6 -8.48 8.06 2.15
N TYR A 7 -9.48 7.50 1.47
CA TYR A 7 -10.39 6.52 2.04
C TYR A 7 -9.69 5.19 2.38
N THR A 8 -8.76 4.71 1.53
CA THR A 8 -7.94 3.53 1.81
C THR A 8 -7.18 3.69 3.13
N TYR A 9 -6.51 4.83 3.33
CA TYR A 9 -5.85 5.15 4.59
C TYR A 9 -6.84 5.18 5.77
N TYR A 10 -7.96 5.91 5.62
CA TYR A 10 -9.00 6.03 6.65
C TYR A 10 -9.50 4.67 7.15
N TRP A 11 -9.85 3.78 6.21
CA TRP A 11 -10.45 2.49 6.54
C TRP A 11 -9.42 1.57 7.22
N LEU A 12 -8.19 1.51 6.71
CA LEU A 12 -7.11 0.75 7.36
C LEU A 12 -6.79 1.28 8.76
N TYR A 13 -6.76 2.61 8.95
CA TYR A 13 -6.49 3.24 10.24
C TYR A 13 -7.57 2.90 11.27
N THR A 14 -8.84 3.06 10.89
CA THR A 14 -9.97 2.74 11.77
C THR A 14 -10.18 1.23 11.96
N TRP A 15 -9.67 0.39 11.05
CA TRP A 15 -9.63 -1.08 11.21
C TRP A 15 -8.52 -1.53 12.18
N GLN A 16 -7.27 -1.05 12.01
CA GLN A 16 -6.17 -1.34 12.93
C GLN A 16 -6.45 -0.80 14.34
N LYS A 17 -6.93 0.45 14.46
CA LYS A 17 -7.35 1.07 15.74
C LYS A 17 -8.44 0.26 16.46
N LYS A 18 -9.29 -0.47 15.73
CA LYS A 18 -10.29 -1.37 16.32
C LYS A 18 -9.69 -2.72 16.77
N LEU A 19 -8.66 -3.22 16.09
CA LEU A 19 -8.02 -4.49 16.43
C LEU A 19 -7.00 -4.37 17.57
N TRP A 20 -6.19 -3.31 17.56
CA TRP A 20 -4.99 -3.16 18.40
C TRP A 20 -5.04 -1.93 19.34
N GLY A 21 -6.11 -1.14 19.28
CA GLY A 21 -6.24 0.11 20.04
C GLY A 21 -5.40 1.27 19.47
N GLU A 22 -5.18 2.31 20.27
CA GLU A 22 -4.31 3.45 19.89
C GLU A 22 -2.85 3.30 20.35
N ILE A 23 -2.57 2.33 21.26
CA ILE A 23 -1.23 2.07 21.81
C ILE A 23 -0.24 1.67 20.69
N ASP A 24 -0.69 0.83 19.76
CA ASP A 24 0.07 0.35 18.60
C ASP A 24 0.33 1.42 17.50
N LEU A 25 0.05 2.69 17.79
CA LEU A 25 0.28 3.83 16.89
C LEU A 25 -0.24 3.60 15.45
N PRO A 26 -1.52 3.22 15.25
CA PRO A 26 -2.04 2.71 13.97
C PRO A 26 -1.80 3.66 12.77
N GLN A 27 -1.70 4.97 12.99
CA GLN A 27 -1.33 5.93 11.94
C GLN A 27 0.02 5.62 11.24
N TYR A 28 0.98 5.00 11.92
CA TYR A 28 2.27 4.61 11.35
C TYR A 28 2.19 3.22 10.69
N ASN A 29 1.52 2.25 11.32
CA ASN A 29 1.35 0.90 10.77
C ASN A 29 0.55 0.90 9.46
N VAL A 30 -0.38 1.84 9.27
CA VAL A 30 -1.06 2.03 7.98
C VAL A 30 -0.13 2.59 6.89
N ILE A 31 0.70 3.61 7.18
CA ILE A 31 1.60 4.13 6.14
C ILE A 31 2.67 3.11 5.75
N LEU A 32 3.09 2.23 6.66
CA LEU A 32 3.94 1.09 6.33
C LEU A 32 3.24 0.17 5.30
N GLY A 33 2.03 -0.31 5.63
CA GLY A 33 1.26 -1.19 4.75
C GLY A 33 0.93 -0.57 3.38
N LEU A 34 0.58 0.71 3.35
CA LEU A 34 0.35 1.44 2.09
C LEU A 34 1.62 1.66 1.27
N SER A 35 2.77 1.86 1.92
CA SER A 35 4.06 1.98 1.21
C SER A 35 4.47 0.65 0.57
N LEU A 36 4.29 -0.45 1.30
CA LEU A 36 4.53 -1.81 0.78
C LEU A 36 3.56 -2.16 -0.36
N SER A 37 2.28 -1.78 -0.24
CA SER A 37 1.28 -1.97 -1.31
C SER A 37 1.64 -1.16 -2.56
N PHE A 38 2.09 0.08 -2.39
CA PHE A 38 2.54 0.92 -3.50
C PHE A 38 3.79 0.35 -4.19
N PHE A 39 4.77 -0.12 -3.42
CA PHE A 39 5.95 -0.81 -3.94
C PHE A 39 5.56 -2.10 -4.71
N ALA A 40 4.64 -2.90 -4.17
CA ALA A 40 4.13 -4.10 -4.82
C ALA A 40 3.39 -3.82 -6.14
N ILE A 41 2.64 -2.71 -6.23
CA ILE A 41 2.01 -2.28 -7.49
C ILE A 41 3.08 -1.92 -8.54
N LEU A 42 4.10 -1.13 -8.17
CA LEU A 42 5.19 -0.78 -9.09
C LEU A 42 6.00 -2.02 -9.52
N GLY A 43 6.31 -2.92 -8.59
CA GLY A 43 6.98 -4.19 -8.88
C GLY A 43 6.14 -5.10 -9.78
N SER A 44 4.82 -5.16 -9.57
CA SER A 44 3.90 -5.91 -10.44
C SER A 44 3.91 -5.38 -11.88
N ILE A 45 3.87 -4.06 -12.05
CA ILE A 45 3.96 -3.42 -13.37
C ILE A 45 5.31 -3.74 -14.03
N ALA A 46 6.42 -3.64 -13.29
CA ALA A 46 7.76 -3.93 -13.80
C ALA A 46 7.91 -5.40 -14.25
N ILE A 47 7.38 -6.37 -13.48
CA ILE A 47 7.39 -7.80 -13.87
C ILE A 47 6.50 -8.05 -15.09
N ILE A 48 5.31 -7.44 -15.16
CA ILE A 48 4.41 -7.58 -16.33
C ILE A 48 5.11 -7.07 -17.60
N VAL A 49 5.76 -5.90 -17.54
CA VAL A 49 6.48 -5.35 -18.70
C VAL A 49 7.70 -6.20 -19.07
N ASP A 50 8.44 -6.73 -18.08
CA ASP A 50 9.57 -7.64 -18.33
C ASP A 50 9.13 -8.92 -19.06
N ILE A 51 8.03 -9.54 -18.63
CA ILE A 51 7.45 -10.74 -19.26
C ILE A 51 6.96 -10.47 -20.68
N PHE A 52 6.25 -9.35 -20.92
CA PHE A 52 5.60 -9.09 -22.22
C PHE A 52 6.49 -8.41 -23.28
N ILE A 53 7.56 -7.74 -22.89
CA ILE A 53 8.47 -7.01 -23.80
C ILE A 53 9.89 -7.62 -23.82
N ASP A 54 10.12 -8.66 -23.02
CA ASP A 54 11.40 -9.35 -22.82
C ASP A 54 12.59 -8.43 -22.51
N VAL A 55 12.37 -7.55 -21.53
CA VAL A 55 13.34 -6.53 -21.09
C VAL A 55 13.62 -6.66 -19.60
N MET A 56 14.88 -6.89 -19.23
CA MET A 56 15.31 -7.09 -17.83
C MET A 56 15.24 -5.78 -17.00
N ILE A 57 14.02 -5.38 -16.62
CA ILE A 57 13.75 -4.17 -15.81
C ILE A 57 14.20 -4.37 -14.35
N ILE A 58 14.02 -5.57 -13.79
CA ILE A 58 14.41 -5.91 -12.43
C ILE A 58 15.71 -6.72 -12.46
N SER A 59 16.84 -6.06 -12.70
CA SER A 59 18.15 -6.68 -12.55
C SER A 59 18.44 -7.04 -11.09
N THR A 60 19.05 -8.20 -10.87
CA THR A 60 19.58 -8.63 -9.55
C THR A 60 20.73 -7.74 -9.06
N GLU A 61 21.33 -6.96 -9.95
CA GLU A 61 22.42 -6.02 -9.67
C GLU A 61 21.95 -4.72 -8.99
N ILE A 62 20.64 -4.45 -8.95
CA ILE A 62 20.10 -3.21 -8.34
C ILE A 62 20.53 -3.15 -6.86
N PRO A 63 21.36 -2.16 -6.44
CA PRO A 63 21.88 -2.15 -5.09
C PRO A 63 20.78 -2.04 -4.05
N LYS A 64 20.75 -2.97 -3.09
CA LYS A 64 19.74 -3.06 -2.01
C LYS A 64 19.53 -1.73 -1.28
N ALA A 65 20.60 -0.94 -1.10
CA ALA A 65 20.54 0.41 -0.53
C ALA A 65 19.66 1.39 -1.34
N LYS A 66 19.65 1.32 -2.67
CA LYS A 66 18.76 2.16 -3.52
C LYS A 66 17.30 1.75 -3.36
N VAL A 67 17.01 0.45 -3.29
CA VAL A 67 15.65 -0.08 -3.07
C VAL A 67 15.13 0.34 -1.69
N LEU A 68 15.96 0.26 -0.65
CA LEU A 68 15.63 0.73 0.70
C LEU A 68 15.41 2.25 0.71
N ALA A 69 16.30 3.04 0.11
CA ALA A 69 16.17 4.49 0.04
C ALA A 69 14.88 4.93 -0.69
N PHE A 70 14.49 4.24 -1.77
CA PHE A 70 13.22 4.47 -2.45
C PHE A 70 12.02 4.17 -1.53
N ASN A 71 12.01 3.04 -0.83
CA ASN A 71 10.94 2.67 0.10
C ASN A 71 10.85 3.65 1.29
N PHE A 72 11.97 4.13 1.82
CA PHE A 72 11.98 5.20 2.83
C PHE A 72 11.44 6.51 2.27
N GLY A 73 11.77 6.87 1.03
CA GLY A 73 11.19 8.05 0.35
C GLY A 73 9.66 7.96 0.24
N VAL A 74 9.13 6.81 -0.17
CA VAL A 74 7.68 6.53 -0.22
C VAL A 74 7.05 6.62 1.18
N LEU A 75 7.69 6.05 2.21
CA LEU A 75 7.21 6.12 3.61
C LEU A 75 7.16 7.58 4.11
N ILE A 76 8.18 8.38 3.81
CA ILE A 76 8.26 9.81 4.16
C ILE A 76 7.17 10.61 3.45
N ILE A 77 6.92 10.33 2.16
CA ILE A 77 5.79 10.92 1.41
C ILE A 77 4.45 10.57 2.07
N HIS A 78 4.25 9.30 2.47
CA HIS A 78 3.03 8.90 3.19
C HIS A 78 2.91 9.52 4.58
N HIS A 79 4.01 9.71 5.31
CA HIS A 79 4.01 10.49 6.56
C HIS A 79 3.52 11.93 6.32
N PHE A 80 4.08 12.63 5.33
CA PHE A 80 3.67 14.00 5.00
C PHE A 80 2.24 14.09 4.48
N LEU A 81 1.76 13.07 3.76
CA LEU A 81 0.39 13.01 3.25
C LEU A 81 -0.64 12.74 4.34
N PHE A 82 -0.37 11.80 5.26
CA PHE A 82 -1.39 11.24 6.17
C PHE A 82 -1.17 11.56 7.65
N VAL A 83 0.06 11.64 8.14
CA VAL A 83 0.35 11.66 9.59
C VAL A 83 0.71 13.05 10.10
N GLN A 84 1.55 13.78 9.36
CA GLN A 84 2.08 15.11 9.73
C GLN A 84 0.95 16.07 10.18
N ASN A 85 1.17 16.82 11.25
CA ASN A 85 0.23 17.79 11.81
C ASN A 85 -1.17 17.21 12.11
N GLY A 86 -1.25 15.92 12.43
CA GLY A 86 -2.50 15.24 12.80
C GLY A 86 -3.49 15.05 11.65
N LYS A 87 -3.03 15.08 10.38
CA LYS A 87 -3.88 14.92 9.18
C LYS A 87 -4.83 13.71 9.28
N TYR A 88 -4.38 12.60 9.85
CA TYR A 88 -5.18 11.39 10.08
C TYR A 88 -6.46 11.64 10.89
N LYS A 89 -6.44 12.54 11.89
CA LYS A 89 -7.64 12.89 12.68
C LYS A 89 -8.67 13.66 11.84
N LYS A 90 -8.22 14.51 10.92
CA LYS A 90 -9.10 15.22 9.96
C LYS A 90 -9.72 14.24 8.96
N ILE A 91 -8.91 13.28 8.49
CA ILE A 91 -9.34 12.19 7.61
C ILE A 91 -10.37 11.27 8.32
N GLU A 92 -10.21 11.00 9.62
CA GLU A 92 -11.16 10.24 10.42
C GLU A 92 -12.54 10.94 10.51
N GLN A 93 -12.58 12.26 10.69
CA GLN A 93 -13.85 13.01 10.69
C GLN A 93 -14.50 13.07 9.29
N GLU A 94 -13.72 13.20 8.21
CA GLU A 94 -14.23 13.31 6.82
C GLU A 94 -15.10 12.13 6.38
N PHE A 95 -14.87 10.94 6.94
CA PHE A 95 -15.62 9.72 6.60
C PHE A 95 -16.45 9.16 7.77
N LYS A 96 -16.49 9.84 8.93
CA LYS A 96 -17.18 9.37 10.16
C LYS A 96 -18.68 9.10 9.99
N GLY A 97 -19.33 9.73 9.01
CA GLY A 97 -20.77 9.61 8.75
C GLY A 97 -21.18 8.50 7.77
N GLU A 98 -20.29 7.61 7.35
CA GLU A 98 -20.66 6.52 6.42
C GLU A 98 -21.54 5.43 7.07
N SER A 99 -22.39 4.76 6.27
CA SER A 99 -23.19 3.63 6.77
C SER A 99 -22.35 2.36 6.95
N LYS A 100 -22.83 1.42 7.78
CA LYS A 100 -22.15 0.14 8.04
C LYS A 100 -22.02 -0.69 6.75
N GLU A 101 -23.04 -0.62 5.91
CA GLU A 101 -23.18 -1.34 4.64
C GLU A 101 -22.20 -0.78 3.60
N GLU A 102 -22.13 0.55 3.50
CA GLU A 102 -21.20 1.24 2.62
C GLU A 102 -19.75 0.98 3.05
N ARG A 103 -19.47 1.11 4.35
CA ARG A 103 -18.18 0.82 4.98
C ARG A 103 -17.72 -0.62 4.73
N LYS A 104 -18.64 -1.60 4.85
CA LYS A 104 -18.34 -3.01 4.57
C LYS A 104 -17.99 -3.21 3.10
N ARG A 105 -18.82 -2.69 2.18
CA ARG A 105 -18.60 -2.79 0.72
C ARG A 105 -17.27 -2.16 0.28
N LYS A 106 -16.99 -0.92 0.72
CA LYS A 106 -15.72 -0.25 0.43
C LYS A 106 -14.53 -0.95 1.10
N GLY A 107 -14.74 -1.53 2.29
CA GLY A 107 -13.72 -2.27 3.02
C GLY A 107 -13.15 -3.45 2.24
N THR A 108 -14.00 -4.23 1.55
CA THR A 108 -13.54 -5.29 0.63
C THR A 108 -12.59 -4.75 -0.44
N TRP A 109 -12.91 -3.61 -1.05
CA TRP A 109 -12.03 -2.97 -2.04
C TRP A 109 -10.72 -2.45 -1.44
N VAL A 110 -10.74 -1.93 -0.21
CA VAL A 110 -9.52 -1.51 0.50
C VAL A 110 -8.62 -2.70 0.84
N LEU A 111 -9.19 -3.82 1.30
CA LEU A 111 -8.45 -5.05 1.55
C LEU A 111 -7.88 -5.63 0.25
N LEU A 112 -8.66 -5.68 -0.83
CA LEU A 112 -8.21 -6.15 -2.15
C LEU A 112 -7.11 -5.26 -2.73
N TYR A 113 -7.21 -3.94 -2.59
CA TYR A 113 -6.13 -3.02 -3.00
C TYR A 113 -4.85 -3.23 -2.18
N THR A 114 -4.96 -3.37 -0.86
CA THR A 114 -3.80 -3.38 0.05
C THR A 114 -3.14 -4.75 0.10
N PHE A 115 -3.89 -5.80 0.44
CA PHE A 115 -3.37 -7.16 0.55
C PHE A 115 -3.35 -7.90 -0.79
N GLY A 116 -4.30 -7.62 -1.68
CA GLY A 116 -4.34 -8.22 -3.01
C GLY A 116 -3.21 -7.75 -3.91
N SER A 117 -2.73 -6.50 -3.81
CA SER A 117 -1.53 -6.05 -4.53
C SER A 117 -0.26 -6.75 -4.05
N LEU A 118 -0.12 -6.93 -2.72
CA LEU A 118 0.99 -7.70 -2.13
C LEU A 118 0.96 -9.16 -2.58
N ALA A 119 -0.21 -9.83 -2.52
CA ALA A 119 -0.37 -11.21 -2.95
C ALA A 119 -0.14 -11.38 -4.47
N PHE A 120 -0.64 -10.45 -5.29
CA PHE A 120 -0.44 -10.45 -6.73
C PHE A 120 1.02 -10.22 -7.13
N PHE A 121 1.74 -9.34 -6.43
CA PHE A 121 3.17 -9.14 -6.63
C PHE A 121 3.98 -10.40 -6.28
N ILE A 122 3.67 -11.06 -5.16
CA ILE A 122 4.32 -12.33 -4.78
C ILE A 122 4.02 -13.42 -5.83
N PHE A 123 2.77 -13.54 -6.28
CA PHE A 123 2.39 -14.43 -7.37
C PHE A 123 3.18 -14.13 -8.66
N LEU A 124 3.27 -12.85 -9.06
CA LEU A 124 4.02 -12.45 -10.25
C LEU A 124 5.52 -12.71 -10.14
N MET A 125 6.15 -12.57 -8.97
CA MET A 125 7.55 -12.96 -8.79
C MET A 125 7.75 -14.45 -9.04
N ILE A 126 6.90 -15.30 -8.46
CA ILE A 126 6.98 -16.76 -8.63
C ILE A 126 6.68 -17.16 -10.07
N PHE A 127 5.65 -16.58 -10.68
CA PHE A 127 5.23 -16.86 -12.05
C PHE A 127 6.24 -16.35 -13.09
N GLY A 128 6.79 -15.14 -12.91
CA GLY A 128 7.80 -14.59 -13.80
C GLY A 128 9.10 -15.39 -13.80
N ILE A 129 9.53 -15.88 -12.64
CA ILE A 129 10.66 -16.83 -12.53
C ILE A 129 10.35 -18.12 -13.31
N TRP A 130 9.12 -18.63 -13.26
CA TRP A 130 8.72 -19.84 -13.99
C TRP A 130 8.53 -19.64 -15.50
N VAL A 131 8.23 -18.43 -15.97
CA VAL A 131 8.05 -18.13 -17.40
C VAL A 131 9.39 -17.84 -18.11
N LYS A 132 10.43 -17.43 -17.37
CA LYS A 132 11.75 -17.06 -17.93
C LYS A 132 12.86 -18.11 -17.73
N HIS A 133 12.52 -19.33 -17.30
CA HIS A 133 13.45 -20.44 -17.08
C HIS A 133 12.96 -21.75 -17.73
#